data_AF-A0A6A4PKA7-F1
#
_entry.id   AF-A0A6A4PKA7-F1
#
_cell.length_a   1.000
_cell.length_b   1.000
_cell.length_c   1.000
_cell.angle_alpha   90.00
_cell.angle_beta   90.00
_cell.angle_gamma   90.00
#
_symmetry.space_group_name_H-M   'P 1'
#
loop_
_entity.id
_entity.type
_entity.pdbx_description
1 polymer ?
#
loop_
_entity_poly.entity_id
_entity_poly.type
_entity_poly.pdbx_seq_one_letter_code
_entity_poly.pdbx_strand_id
1 'polypeptide(L)'
;MANPAPASFWAQANALFRKNLTYQKRNVKTNIRLILFPVLLCVILVVLQRIVDRVQSKDDGNICVKNSSKKEGDANWYATGDISKVPVCAVPNPPQWPPFLQLPNPLFSAVQTNILPFSDLPNHKCRARVECPLTMLFTASNFSFAQCK
;
A
#
# COMPACT_ATOMS: atom_id res chain seq x y z
N MET A 1 40.14 3.39 -62.79
CA MET A 1 38.84 3.22 -62.09
C MET A 1 39.09 3.44 -60.61
N ALA A 2 38.62 4.55 -60.05
CA ALA A 2 38.84 4.87 -58.63
C ALA A 2 37.87 4.03 -57.78
N ASN A 3 38.40 3.25 -56.84
CA ASN A 3 37.57 2.59 -55.83
C ASN A 3 36.97 3.67 -54.92
N PRO A 4 35.62 3.75 -54.78
CA PRO A 4 35.02 4.73 -53.89
C PRO A 4 35.44 4.40 -52.45
N ALA A 5 36.13 5.33 -51.80
CA ALA A 5 36.47 5.21 -50.39
C ALA A 5 35.18 5.08 -49.55
N PRO A 6 35.18 4.26 -48.49
CA PRO A 6 34.01 4.11 -47.63
C PRO A 6 33.59 5.46 -47.06
N ALA A 7 32.29 5.74 -47.11
CA ALA A 7 31.74 6.98 -46.57
C ALA A 7 32.06 7.10 -45.07
N SER A 8 32.33 8.32 -44.60
CA SER A 8 32.66 8.57 -43.19
C SER A 8 31.52 8.11 -42.25
N PHE A 9 31.86 7.77 -41.02
CA PHE A 9 30.88 7.33 -40.01
C PHE A 9 29.68 8.28 -39.90
N TRP A 10 29.93 9.59 -39.94
CA TRP A 10 28.87 10.61 -39.91
C TRP A 10 27.95 10.58 -41.12
N ALA A 11 28.49 10.35 -42.31
CA ALA A 11 27.69 10.21 -43.52
C ALA A 11 26.80 8.96 -43.47
N GLN A 12 27.33 7.84 -42.96
CA GLN A 12 26.59 6.60 -42.77
C GLN A 12 25.51 6.75 -41.68
N ALA A 13 25.84 7.36 -40.53
CA ALA A 13 24.91 7.60 -39.43
C ALA A 13 23.77 8.55 -39.85
N ASN A 14 24.07 9.62 -40.59
CA ASN A 14 23.06 10.54 -41.12
C ASN A 14 22.14 9.86 -42.15
N ALA A 15 22.69 9.00 -43.01
CA ALA A 15 21.89 8.22 -43.96
C ALA A 15 20.96 7.22 -43.25
N LEU A 16 21.47 6.50 -42.25
CA LEU A 16 20.68 5.59 -41.41
C LEU A 16 19.60 6.34 -40.64
N PHE A 17 19.91 7.49 -40.06
CA PHE A 17 18.96 8.30 -39.31
C PHE A 17 17.80 8.78 -40.21
N ARG A 18 18.10 9.33 -41.39
CA ARG A 18 17.08 9.75 -42.37
C ARG A 18 16.19 8.59 -42.83
N LYS A 19 16.78 7.40 -43.01
CA LYS A 19 16.04 6.17 -43.34
C LYS A 19 15.09 5.78 -42.21
N ASN A 20 15.56 5.77 -40.97
CA ASN A 20 14.76 5.44 -39.79
C ASN A 20 13.63 6.47 -39.57
N LEU A 21 13.90 7.77 -39.70
CA LEU A 21 12.88 8.81 -39.59
C LEU A 21 11.81 8.70 -40.70
N THR A 22 12.21 8.41 -41.93
CA THR A 22 11.24 8.25 -43.03
C THR A 22 10.35 7.02 -42.81
N TYR A 23 10.92 5.93 -42.26
CA TYR A 23 10.16 4.75 -41.87
C TYR A 23 9.15 5.05 -40.75
N GLN A 24 9.59 5.73 -39.69
CA GLN A 24 8.70 6.18 -38.62
C GLN A 24 7.62 7.13 -39.14
N LYS A 25 7.95 8.05 -40.08
CA LYS A 25 7.03 8.99 -40.73
C LYS A 25 5.94 8.28 -41.53
N ARG A 26 6.27 7.19 -42.23
CA ARG A 26 5.28 6.38 -42.98
C ARG A 26 4.38 5.54 -42.07
N ASN A 27 4.88 5.15 -40.88
CA ASN A 27 4.14 4.42 -39.85
C ASN A 27 3.66 5.30 -38.68
N VAL A 28 3.43 6.60 -38.93
CA VAL A 28 3.00 7.58 -37.90
C VAL A 28 1.70 7.19 -37.22
N LYS A 29 0.75 6.57 -37.95
CA LYS A 29 -0.55 6.16 -37.40
C LYS A 29 -0.40 5.20 -36.22
N THR A 30 0.54 4.27 -36.29
CA THR A 30 0.79 3.28 -35.23
C THR A 30 1.50 3.91 -34.04
N ASN A 31 2.48 4.80 -34.29
CA ASN A 31 3.19 5.54 -33.24
C ASN A 31 2.28 6.52 -32.48
N ILE A 32 1.38 7.21 -33.19
CA ILE A 32 0.36 8.06 -32.54
C ILE A 32 -0.54 7.22 -31.65
N ARG A 33 -0.98 6.04 -32.10
CA ARG A 33 -1.82 5.13 -31.29
C ARG A 33 -1.11 4.69 -30.00
N LEU A 34 0.19 4.41 -30.06
CA LEU A 34 0.99 4.03 -28.89
C LEU A 34 1.10 5.17 -27.85
N ILE A 35 1.16 6.43 -28.29
CA ILE A 35 1.20 7.60 -27.40
C ILE A 35 -0.20 8.01 -26.94
N LEU A 36 -1.22 7.83 -27.78
CA LEU A 36 -2.61 8.20 -27.48
C LEU A 36 -3.20 7.34 -26.35
N PHE A 37 -2.81 6.06 -26.28
CA PHE A 37 -3.31 5.15 -25.26
C PHE A 37 -3.02 5.62 -23.82
N PRO A 38 -1.76 5.90 -23.41
CA PRO A 38 -1.50 6.41 -22.06
C PRO A 38 -2.15 7.77 -21.81
N VAL A 39 -2.23 8.66 -22.82
CA VAL A 39 -2.93 9.95 -22.69
C VAL A 39 -4.41 9.76 -22.42
N LEU A 40 -5.07 8.85 -23.14
CA LEU A 40 -6.48 8.54 -22.96
C LEU A 40 -6.75 7.95 -21.55
N LEU A 41 -5.87 7.07 -21.06
CA LEU A 41 -5.96 6.57 -19.67
C LEU A 41 -5.84 7.70 -18.65
N CYS A 42 -4.88 8.61 -18.82
CA CYS A 42 -4.73 9.78 -17.95
C CYS A 42 -6.00 10.66 -17.94
N VAL A 43 -6.58 10.93 -19.11
CA VAL A 43 -7.82 11.72 -19.23
C VAL A 43 -8.98 11.03 -18.51
N ILE A 44 -9.15 9.71 -18.68
CA ILE A 44 -10.20 8.95 -17.99
C ILE A 44 -10.04 9.05 -16.48
N LEU A 45 -8.82 8.85 -15.96
CA LEU A 45 -8.54 8.93 -14.52
C LEU A 45 -8.85 10.32 -13.95
N VAL A 46 -8.45 11.40 -14.64
CA VAL A 46 -8.74 12.78 -14.20
C VAL A 46 -10.25 13.07 -14.22
N VAL A 47 -10.98 12.58 -15.23
CA VAL A 47 -12.44 12.73 -15.28
C VAL A 47 -13.10 11.98 -14.13
N LEU A 48 -12.68 10.74 -13.85
CA LEU A 48 -13.19 9.96 -12.72
C LEU A 48 -12.92 10.66 -11.38
N GLN A 49 -11.70 11.16 -11.16
CA GLN A 49 -11.37 11.93 -9.96
C GLN A 49 -12.27 13.15 -9.82
N ARG A 50 -12.46 13.94 -10.89
CA ARG A 50 -13.37 15.09 -10.86
C ARG A 50 -14.82 14.72 -10.58
N ILE A 51 -15.31 13.59 -11.08
CA ILE A 51 -16.67 13.13 -10.81
C ILE A 51 -16.78 12.75 -9.32
N VAL A 52 -15.81 12.00 -8.79
CA VAL A 52 -15.78 11.64 -7.36
C VAL A 52 -15.72 12.89 -6.49
N ASP A 53 -14.85 13.84 -6.80
CA ASP A 53 -14.73 15.12 -6.08
C ASP A 53 -16.05 15.90 -6.14
N ARG A 54 -16.74 15.92 -7.29
CA ARG A 54 -18.03 16.61 -7.44
C ARG A 54 -19.14 15.93 -6.66
N VAL A 55 -19.20 14.61 -6.66
CA VAL A 55 -20.18 13.83 -5.88
C VAL A 55 -19.92 14.02 -4.39
N GLN A 56 -18.67 13.90 -3.96
CA GLN A 56 -18.29 14.07 -2.56
C GLN A 56 -18.41 15.53 -2.08
N SER A 57 -18.21 16.52 -2.96
CA SER A 57 -18.45 17.94 -2.63
C SER A 57 -19.93 18.29 -2.50
N LYS A 58 -20.83 17.44 -3.00
CA LYS A 58 -22.28 17.64 -2.96
C LYS A 58 -22.95 16.95 -1.77
N ASP A 59 -22.27 15.96 -1.20
CA ASP A 59 -22.52 15.56 0.17
C ASP A 59 -21.87 16.61 1.07
N ASP A 60 -22.69 17.52 1.62
CA ASP A 60 -22.34 18.40 2.74
C ASP A 60 -22.08 17.55 4.01
N GLY A 61 -21.08 16.67 3.95
CA GLY A 61 -20.53 15.89 5.04
C GLY A 61 -19.64 16.75 5.94
N ASN A 62 -20.05 17.97 6.24
CA ASN A 62 -19.49 18.80 7.31
C ASN A 62 -19.88 18.19 8.68
N ILE A 63 -19.44 16.96 8.93
CA ILE A 63 -19.47 16.30 10.23
C ILE A 63 -18.07 16.15 10.83
N CYS A 64 -17.03 16.71 10.20
CA CYS A 64 -15.79 17.02 10.91
C CYS A 64 -16.04 18.24 11.84
N VAL A 65 -17.00 18.13 12.77
CA VAL A 65 -17.27 19.15 13.78
C VAL A 65 -16.01 19.24 14.65
N LYS A 66 -15.23 20.32 14.49
CA LYS A 66 -14.32 20.76 15.55
C LYS A 66 -15.19 21.09 16.74
N ASN A 67 -15.31 20.15 17.67
CA ASN A 67 -15.93 20.45 18.95
C ASN A 67 -15.00 21.45 19.65
N SER A 68 -15.35 22.74 19.60
CA SER A 68 -14.63 23.85 20.24
C SER A 68 -14.69 23.79 21.77
N SER A 69 -15.23 22.70 22.32
CA SER A 69 -15.32 22.41 23.73
C SER A 69 -13.94 22.03 24.25
N LYS A 70 -13.19 23.03 24.73
CA LYS A 70 -11.99 22.85 25.54
C LYS A 70 -12.34 22.05 26.79
N LYS A 71 -12.31 20.73 26.71
CA LYS A 71 -12.08 19.84 27.86
C LYS A 71 -11.01 18.85 27.48
N GLU A 72 -9.87 19.01 28.10
CA GLU A 72 -8.75 18.10 28.03
C GLU A 72 -9.20 16.75 28.62
N GLY A 73 -9.38 15.75 27.75
CA GLY A 73 -9.77 14.40 28.15
C GLY A 73 -10.86 13.73 27.31
N ASP A 74 -11.63 14.45 26.50
CA ASP A 74 -12.60 13.80 25.61
C ASP A 74 -11.88 13.33 24.34
N ALA A 75 -11.59 12.03 24.28
CA ALA A 75 -11.29 11.37 23.04
C ALA A 75 -12.53 11.54 22.13
N ASN A 76 -12.46 12.50 21.21
CA ASN A 76 -13.42 12.63 20.12
C ASN A 76 -13.27 11.40 19.20
N TRP A 77 -13.77 10.26 19.64
CA TRP A 77 -13.94 9.10 18.79
C TRP A 77 -15.05 9.46 17.80
N TYR A 78 -14.75 9.31 16.52
CA TYR A 78 -15.68 9.58 15.43
C TYR A 78 -16.79 8.53 15.50
N ALA A 79 -17.84 8.84 16.26
CA ALA A 79 -19.07 8.06 16.26
C ALA A 79 -19.82 8.37 14.97
N THR A 80 -19.54 7.65 13.89
CA THR A 80 -20.51 7.53 12.82
C THR A 80 -20.86 6.06 12.65
N GLY A 81 -22.11 5.72 13.02
CA GLY A 81 -22.77 4.58 12.41
C GLY A 81 -22.75 4.75 10.89
N ASP A 82 -22.70 3.63 10.19
CA ASP A 82 -22.43 3.45 8.76
C ASP A 82 -20.96 3.54 8.33
N ILE A 83 -20.36 2.35 8.18
CA ILE A 83 -19.05 2.08 7.56
C ILE A 83 -19.00 2.60 6.10
N SER A 84 -20.15 2.87 5.50
CA SER A 84 -20.32 3.43 4.14
C SER A 84 -20.09 4.94 4.05
N LYS A 85 -20.00 5.66 5.19
CA LYS A 85 -19.75 7.11 5.24
C LYS A 85 -18.58 7.43 6.16
N VAL A 86 -17.43 6.79 5.96
CA VAL A 86 -16.20 7.17 6.68
C VAL A 86 -15.86 8.60 6.26
N PRO A 87 -15.94 9.61 7.15
CA PRO A 87 -15.54 10.95 6.80
C PRO A 87 -14.02 10.93 6.61
N VAL A 88 -13.57 11.23 5.39
CA VAL A 88 -12.14 11.36 5.08
C VAL A 88 -11.66 12.72 5.61
N CYS A 89 -11.66 12.89 6.94
CA CYS A 89 -11.08 14.07 7.59
C CYS A 89 -9.57 13.85 7.70
N ALA A 90 -8.77 14.86 7.38
CA ALA A 90 -7.34 14.85 7.71
C ALA A 90 -7.17 14.85 9.24
N VAL A 91 -6.55 13.81 9.79
CA VAL A 91 -6.18 13.74 11.21
C VAL A 91 -4.86 14.51 11.39
N PRO A 92 -4.88 15.71 12.01
CA PRO A 92 -3.70 16.59 12.02
C PRO A 92 -2.54 16.03 12.84
N ASN A 93 -2.81 15.20 13.85
CA ASN A 93 -1.81 14.54 14.66
C ASN A 93 -2.27 13.08 14.90
N PRO A 94 -1.73 12.09 14.16
CA PRO A 94 -2.03 10.70 14.45
C PRO A 94 -1.42 10.34 15.82
N PRO A 95 -2.16 9.64 16.69
CA PRO A 95 -1.55 9.11 17.91
C PRO A 95 -0.40 8.17 17.52
N GLN A 96 0.69 8.19 18.27
CA GLN A 96 1.75 7.21 18.09
C GLN A 96 1.18 5.85 18.48
N TRP A 97 1.02 4.97 17.50
CA TRP A 97 0.54 3.62 17.75
C TRP A 97 1.67 2.86 18.43
N PRO A 98 1.45 2.24 19.61
CA PRO A 98 2.40 1.29 20.13
C PRO A 98 2.59 0.17 19.10
N PRO A 99 3.73 -0.55 19.11
CA PRO A 99 3.95 -1.67 18.21
C PRO A 99 2.77 -2.63 18.29
N PHE A 100 2.07 -2.80 17.17
CA PHE A 100 0.92 -3.67 17.09
C PHE A 100 1.43 -5.11 17.07
N LEU A 101 1.22 -5.83 18.17
CA LEU A 101 1.57 -7.24 18.27
C LEU A 101 0.32 -8.07 17.99
N GLN A 102 0.29 -8.67 16.81
CA GLN A 102 -0.83 -9.54 16.43
C GLN A 102 -0.80 -10.81 17.29
N LEU A 103 -1.85 -10.99 18.09
CA LEU A 103 -2.02 -12.17 18.94
C LEU A 103 -2.74 -13.28 18.17
N PRO A 104 -2.29 -14.53 18.27
CA PRO A 104 -3.01 -15.65 17.70
C PRO A 104 -4.35 -15.84 18.42
N ASN A 105 -5.38 -16.20 17.67
CA ASN A 105 -6.65 -16.63 18.26
C ASN A 105 -6.41 -17.86 19.17
N PRO A 106 -7.04 -17.95 20.36
CA PRO A 106 -6.84 -19.06 21.30
C PRO A 106 -7.09 -20.46 20.71
N LEU A 107 -7.93 -20.59 19.68
CA LEU A 107 -8.16 -21.86 18.98
C LEU A 107 -6.95 -22.31 18.14
N PHE A 108 -6.09 -21.37 17.76
CA PHE A 108 -4.92 -21.58 16.90
C PHE A 108 -3.60 -21.26 17.64
N SER A 109 -3.63 -21.06 18.95
CA SER A 109 -2.42 -20.83 19.76
C SER A 109 -1.49 -22.04 19.70
N ALA A 110 -0.18 -21.81 19.81
CA ALA A 110 0.78 -22.91 19.88
C ALA A 110 0.54 -23.76 21.14
N VAL A 111 0.58 -25.07 20.99
CA VAL A 111 0.40 -26.04 22.09
C VAL A 111 1.44 -27.14 21.96
N GLN A 112 1.69 -27.84 23.05
CA GLN A 112 2.57 -28.99 23.06
C GLN A 112 2.08 -30.07 22.10
N THR A 113 2.97 -30.53 21.22
CA THR A 113 2.72 -31.65 20.30
C THR A 113 3.92 -32.59 20.34
N ASN A 114 3.73 -33.86 19.97
CA ASN A 114 4.82 -34.86 19.92
C ASN A 114 5.89 -34.55 18.84
N ILE A 115 5.66 -33.53 18.02
CA ILE A 115 6.49 -33.15 16.86
C ILE A 115 7.41 -31.97 17.21
N LEU A 116 7.04 -31.17 18.22
CA LEU A 116 7.78 -29.99 18.65
C LEU A 116 8.48 -30.28 20.00
N PRO A 117 9.82 -30.17 20.10
CA PRO A 117 10.56 -30.49 21.32
C PRO A 117 10.51 -29.37 22.38
N PHE A 118 9.46 -28.55 22.38
CA PHE A 118 9.31 -27.43 23.32
C PHE A 118 8.42 -27.84 24.50
N SER A 119 9.03 -27.95 25.69
CA SER A 119 8.33 -28.24 26.95
C SER A 119 7.48 -27.08 27.46
N ASP A 120 7.80 -25.87 27.03
CA ASP A 120 7.26 -24.63 27.60
C ASP A 120 5.92 -24.20 26.94
N LEU A 121 5.44 -24.99 25.98
CA LEU A 121 4.15 -24.77 25.33
C LEU A 121 3.00 -25.34 26.18
N PRO A 122 1.83 -24.67 26.20
CA PRO A 122 0.68 -25.12 26.98
C PRO A 122 0.09 -26.42 26.42
N ASN A 123 -0.59 -27.16 27.30
CA ASN A 123 -1.22 -28.42 26.93
C ASN A 123 -2.33 -28.22 25.88
N HIS A 124 -2.39 -29.09 24.86
CA HIS A 124 -3.39 -29.04 23.78
C HIS A 124 -4.85 -28.93 24.24
N LYS A 125 -5.17 -29.42 25.44
CA LYS A 125 -6.51 -29.29 26.05
C LYS A 125 -6.98 -27.84 26.22
N CYS A 126 -6.05 -26.87 26.29
CA CYS A 126 -6.42 -25.46 26.44
C CYS A 126 -7.20 -24.91 25.24
N ARG A 127 -6.97 -25.44 24.02
CA ARG A 127 -7.69 -24.99 22.80
C ARG A 127 -9.17 -25.32 22.88
N ALA A 128 -9.49 -26.51 23.41
CA ALA A 128 -10.86 -26.96 23.60
C ALA A 128 -11.64 -26.11 24.62
N ARG A 129 -10.92 -25.48 25.57
CA ARG A 129 -11.50 -24.58 26.57
C ARG A 129 -11.40 -23.10 26.19
N VAL A 130 -10.69 -22.76 25.12
CA VAL A 130 -10.41 -21.36 24.70
C VAL A 130 -9.66 -20.57 25.80
N GLU A 131 -8.88 -21.27 26.63
CA GLU A 131 -8.17 -20.72 27.79
C GLU A 131 -6.65 -20.79 27.61
N CYS A 132 -6.15 -20.90 26.38
CA CYS A 132 -4.71 -21.02 26.16
C CYS A 132 -3.97 -19.73 26.54
N PRO A 133 -2.95 -19.81 27.41
CA PRO A 133 -2.11 -18.67 27.71
C PRO A 133 -1.31 -18.27 26.46
N LEU A 134 -1.03 -16.98 26.34
CA LEU A 134 -0.21 -16.44 25.27
C LEU A 134 1.26 -16.84 25.46
N THR A 135 1.80 -17.59 24.51
CA THR A 135 3.22 -17.94 24.46
C THR A 135 3.92 -17.15 23.38
N MET A 136 5.01 -16.47 23.73
CA MET A 136 5.90 -15.82 22.77
C MET A 136 7.27 -16.49 22.80
N LEU A 137 7.82 -16.76 21.61
CA LEU A 137 9.19 -17.26 21.49
C LEU A 137 10.14 -16.06 21.57
N PHE A 138 11.02 -16.09 22.56
CA PHE A 138 12.04 -15.08 22.73
C PHE A 138 13.41 -15.68 22.39
N THR A 139 14.00 -15.23 21.28
CA THR A 139 15.33 -15.65 20.85
C THR A 139 16.35 -14.58 21.22
N ALA A 140 16.74 -14.50 22.49
CA ALA A 140 17.86 -13.65 22.89
C ALA A 140 18.86 -14.43 23.73
N SER A 141 20.14 -14.02 23.62
CA SER A 141 21.22 -14.55 24.45
C SER A 141 21.12 -14.11 25.91
N ASN A 142 20.32 -13.08 26.21
CA ASN A 142 20.13 -12.54 27.54
C ASN A 142 18.69 -12.76 28.02
N PHE A 143 18.50 -13.73 28.91
CA PHE A 143 17.20 -14.14 29.43
C PHE A 143 16.57 -13.17 30.43
N SER A 144 17.28 -12.11 30.85
CA SER A 144 16.78 -11.15 31.83
C SER A 144 15.51 -10.41 31.40
N PHE A 145 15.29 -10.25 30.09
CA PHE A 145 14.07 -9.64 29.54
C PHE A 145 12.83 -10.55 29.57
N ALA A 146 13.01 -11.87 29.62
CA ALA A 146 11.90 -12.84 29.60
C ALA A 146 11.43 -13.23 31.01
N GLN A 147 12.10 -12.76 32.05
CA GLN A 147 11.72 -13.02 33.44
C GLN A 147 10.61 -12.06 33.85
N CYS A 148 9.42 -12.61 34.12
CA CYS A 148 8.39 -11.86 34.85
C CYS A 148 8.89 -11.60 36.27
N LYS A 149 8.88 -10.34 36.69
CA LYS A 149 9.13 -9.93 38.08
C LYS A 149 7.83 -9.95 38.88
#